data_AF-A0AAW8VGP3-F1
#
_entry.id   AF-A0AAW8VGP3-F1
#
_cell.length_a   1.000
_cell.length_b   1.000
_cell.length_c   1.000
_cell.angle_alpha   90.00
_cell.angle_beta   90.00
_cell.angle_gamma   90.00
#
_symmetry.space_group_name_H-M   'P 1'
#
loop_
_entity.id
_entity.type
_entity.pdbx_description
1 polymer ?
#
loop_
_entity_poly.entity_id
_entity_poly.type
_entity_poly.pdbx_seq_one_letter_code
_entity_poly.pdbx_strand_id
1 'polypeptide(L)' 'MNEIKLGNKVRSSVSGFSGTVTAKCEYLHGVTTYAVTAPEPLNGEVKTEWFAASELVIE' A
#
# COMPACT_ATOMS: atom_id res chain seq x y z
N MET A 1 15.32 0.70 7.91
CA MET A 1 13.93 0.91 7.46
C MET A 1 13.09 -0.22 8.01
N ASN A 2 11.93 0.08 8.60
CA ASN A 2 11.01 -0.97 9.06
C ASN A 2 10.43 -1.70 7.84
N GLU A 3 10.39 -3.02 7.91
CA GLU A 3 9.78 -3.85 6.87
C GLU A 3 8.26 -3.66 6.87
N ILE A 4 7.68 -3.35 5.71
CA ILE A 4 6.23 -3.26 5.53
C ILE A 4 5.64 -4.67 5.46
N LYS A 5 4.66 -4.94 6.34
CA LYS A 5 3.97 -6.23 6.46
C LYS A 5 2.50 -6.11 6.08
N LEU A 6 1.90 -7.25 5.72
CA LEU A 6 0.45 -7.34 5.55
C LEU A 6 -0.26 -6.91 6.84
N GLY A 7 -1.33 -6.14 6.70
CA GLY A 7 -2.08 -5.57 7.82
C GLY A 7 -1.51 -4.26 8.36
N ASN A 8 -0.34 -3.79 7.93
CA ASN A 8 0.11 -2.44 8.31
C ASN A 8 -0.78 -1.37 7.69
N LYS A 9 -1.06 -0.33 8.47
CA LYS A 9 -1.57 0.93 7.95
C LYS A 9 -0.40 1.70 7.36
N VAL A 10 -0.58 2.16 6.14
CA VAL A 10 0.45 2.87 5.39
C VAL A 10 -0.16 4.06 4.67
N ARG A 11 0.70 5.04 4.38
CA ARG A 11 0.39 6.18 3.54
C ARG A 11 1.43 6.30 2.42
N SER A 12 0.98 6.52 1.20
CA SER A 12 1.82 6.94 0.09
C SER A 12 2.33 8.37 0.33
N SER A 13 3.65 8.52 0.32
CA SER A 13 4.32 9.82 0.46
C SER A 13 4.17 10.72 -0.78
N VAL A 14 3.78 10.15 -1.93
CA VAL A 14 3.65 10.88 -3.21
C VAL A 14 2.21 11.29 -3.47
N SER A 15 1.26 10.35 -3.35
CA SER A 15 -0.16 10.60 -3.65
C SER A 15 -0.98 11.01 -2.43
N GLY A 16 -0.48 10.75 -1.22
CA GLY A 16 -1.25 10.91 0.02
C GLY A 16 -2.28 9.81 0.27
N PHE A 17 -2.40 8.80 -0.61
CA PHE A 17 -3.32 7.68 -0.42
C PHE A 17 -2.95 6.88 0.83
N SER A 18 -3.91 6.67 1.73
CA SER A 18 -3.73 5.92 2.98
C SER A 18 -4.66 4.71 3.04
N GLY A 19 -4.17 3.62 3.61
CA GLY A 19 -4.98 2.44 3.82
C GLY A 19 -4.21 1.29 4.46
N THR A 20 -4.77 0.10 4.35
CA THR A 20 -4.18 -1.12 4.92
C THR A 20 -3.52 -1.95 3.82
N VAL A 21 -2.31 -2.44 4.08
CA VAL A 21 -1.62 -3.36 3.17
C VAL A 21 -2.32 -4.70 3.16
N THR A 22 -2.83 -5.13 2.00
CA THR A 22 -3.60 -6.37 1.82
C THR A 22 -2.88 -7.42 0.98
N ALA A 23 -1.92 -7.01 0.14
CA ALA A 23 -1.08 -7.93 -0.62
C ALA A 23 0.33 -7.38 -0.79
N LYS A 24 1.28 -8.29 -1.04
CA LYS A 24 2.68 -8.01 -1.39
C LYS A 24 3.00 -8.74 -2.69
N CYS A 25 3.62 -8.06 -3.64
CA CYS A 25 4.10 -8.66 -4.87
C CYS A 25 5.62 -8.49 -4.96
N GLU A 26 6.32 -9.61 -5.14
CA GLU A 26 7.76 -9.67 -5.35
C GLU A 26 8.03 -10.17 -6.76
N TYR A 27 8.78 -9.37 -7.52
CA TYR A 27 9.10 -9.66 -8.91
C TYR A 27 10.53 -10.18 -9.02
N LEU A 28 10.78 -11.07 -9.98
CA LEU A 28 12.13 -11.56 -10.25
C LEU A 28 13.09 -10.42 -10.65
N HIS A 29 12.58 -9.42 -11.39
CA HIS A 29 13.34 -8.26 -11.88
C HIS A 29 12.55 -6.95 -11.74
N GLY A 30 12.10 -6.62 -10.52
CA GLY A 30 11.36 -5.39 -10.29
C GLY A 30 11.36 -4.97 -8.82
N VAL A 31 10.81 -3.78 -8.56
CA VAL A 31 10.63 -3.31 -7.18
C VAL A 31 9.48 -4.04 -6.52
N THR A 32 9.62 -4.38 -5.25
CA THR A 32 8.50 -4.90 -4.45
C THR A 32 7.39 -3.87 -4.41
N THR A 33 6.16 -4.32 -4.68
CA THR A 33 4.96 -3.49 -4.59
C THR A 33 4.00 -4.06 -3.56
N TYR A 34 3.16 -3.19 -3.02
CA TYR A 34 2.15 -3.52 -2.03
C TYR A 34 0.79 -3.04 -2.50
N ALA A 35 -0.23 -3.87 -2.34
CA ALA A 35 -1.61 -3.45 -2.51
C ALA A 35 -2.08 -2.79 -1.22
N VAL A 36 -2.57 -1.56 -1.33
CA VAL A 36 -3.12 -0.78 -0.22
C VAL A 36 -4.61 -0.58 -0.47
N THR A 37 -5.42 -1.08 0.44
CA THR A 37 -6.88 -0.98 0.39
C THR A 37 -7.35 0.16 1.28
N ALA A 38 -8.19 1.05 0.74
CA ALA A 38 -8.76 2.17 1.47
C ALA A 38 -9.54 1.67 2.70
N PRO A 39 -9.47 2.38 3.84
CA PRO A 39 -10.13 1.97 5.07
C PRO A 39 -11.66 2.08 4.99
N GLU A 40 -12.16 2.99 4.16
CA GLU A 40 -13.58 3.20 3.90
C GLU A 40 -13.84 3.19 2.38
N PRO A 41 -15.05 2.78 1.94
CA PRO A 41 -15.42 2.86 0.54
C PRO A 41 -15.38 4.31 0.04
N LEU A 42 -14.65 4.55 -1.04
CA LEU A 42 -14.64 5.83 -1.73
C LEU A 42 -15.74 5.78 -2.80
N ASN A 43 -16.77 6.63 -2.66
CA ASN A 43 -17.95 6.62 -3.54
C ASN A 43 -18.71 5.28 -3.56
N GLY A 44 -18.72 4.54 -2.44
CA GLY A 44 -19.40 3.25 -2.33
C GLY A 44 -18.58 2.06 -2.82
N GLU A 45 -17.37 2.27 -3.32
CA GLU A 45 -16.47 1.20 -3.76
C GLU A 45 -15.22 1.11 -2.87
N VAL A 46 -14.84 -0.12 -2.52
CA VAL A 46 -13.59 -0.38 -1.80
C VAL A 46 -12.44 -0.26 -2.79
N LYS A 47 -11.73 0.87 -2.72
CA LYS A 47 -10.61 1.14 -3.63
C LYS A 47 -9.33 0.45 -3.14
N THR A 48 -8.64 -0.25 -4.04
CA THR A 48 -7.33 -0.84 -3.79
C THR A 48 -6.36 -0.38 -4.87
N GLU A 49 -5.19 0.10 -4.46
CA GLU A 49 -4.14 0.61 -5.36
C GLU A 49 -2.80 -0.01 -5.03
N TRP A 50 -1.90 -0.08 -6.02
CA TRP A 50 -0.58 -0.66 -5.87
C TRP A 50 0.49 0.42 -5.80
N PHE A 51 1.37 0.32 -4.80
CA PHE A 51 2.46 1.27 -4.59
C PHE A 51 3.80 0.56 -4.46
N ALA A 52 4.87 1.23 -4.91
CA ALA A 52 6.23 0.75 -4.68
C ALA A 52 6.57 0.81 -3.19
N ALA A 53 7.36 -0.14 -2.70
CA ALA A 53 7.78 -0.18 -1.30
C ALA A 53 8.44 1.13 -0.82
N SER A 54 9.20 1.78 -1.70
CA SER A 54 9.89 3.05 -1.43
C SER A 54 8.95 4.26 -1.29
N GLU A 55 7.70 4.15 -1.73
CA GLU A 55 6.71 5.22 -1.68
C GLU A 55 5.91 5.21 -0.36
N LEU A 56 5.85 4.07 0.32
CA LEU A 56 4.99 3.84 1.47
C LEU A 56 5.70 4.17 2.79
N VAL A 57 4.98 4.85 3.67
CA VAL A 57 5.37 5.14 5.05
C VAL A 57 4.38 4.43 5.98
N ILE A 58 4.89 3.71 6.99
CA ILE A 58 4.07 3.05 8.01
C ILE A 58 3.51 4.13 8.96
N GLU A 59 2.21 4.06 9.23
CA GLU A 59 1.49 4.92 10.20
C GLU A 59 1.31 4.26 11.56
#